data_AF-M3IJF5-F1
#
_entry.id   AF-M3IJF5-F1
#
_cell.length_a   1.000
_cell.length_b   1.000
_cell.length_c   1.000
_cell.angle_alpha   90.00
_cell.angle_beta   90.00
_cell.angle_gamma   90.00
#
_symmetry.space_group_name_H-M   'P 1'
#
loop_
_entity.id
_entity.type
_entity.pdbx_description
1 polymer ?
#
loop_
_entity_poly.entity_id
_entity_poly.type
_entity_poly.pdbx_seq_one_letter_code
_entity_poly.pdbx_strand_id
1 'polypeptide(L)'
;MISAYCQKISTCAEVSLKSLKESSKTLIQERLSPANCAEKFRKSNAYLLANENPETIKKAVRGCFQTVIKESCDKIQKGVLELSEDCSLLQTIQSK
;
A
#
# COMPACT_ATOMS: atom_id res chain seq x y z
N MET A 1 2.80 12.02 2.13
CA MET A 1 2.40 10.77 2.83
C MET A 1 2.29 9.59 1.87
N ILE A 2 1.46 9.62 0.82
CA ILE A 2 1.36 8.54 -0.18
C ILE A 2 2.70 8.21 -0.86
N SER A 3 3.51 9.21 -1.21
CA SER A 3 4.83 8.99 -1.83
C SER A 3 5.75 8.15 -0.93
N ALA A 4 5.85 8.48 0.36
CA ALA A 4 6.66 7.71 1.32
C ALA A 4 6.13 6.29 1.53
N TYR A 5 4.81 6.11 1.58
CA TYR A 5 4.18 4.79 1.62
C TYR A 5 4.55 3.95 0.38
N CYS A 6 4.33 4.50 -0.82
CA CYS A 6 4.60 3.79 -2.07
C CYS A 6 6.10 3.49 -2.25
N GLN A 7 6.98 4.41 -1.83
CA GLN A 7 8.42 4.17 -1.83
C GLN A 7 8.79 3.03 -0.86
N LYS A 8 8.22 3.01 0.34
CA LYS A 8 8.44 1.94 1.31
C LYS A 8 8.02 0.57 0.76
N ILE A 9 6.83 0.48 0.17
CA ILE A 9 6.33 -0.76 -0.46
C ILE A 9 7.28 -1.21 -1.58
N SER A 10 7.70 -0.29 -2.45
CA SER A 10 8.60 -0.58 -3.55
C SER A 10 9.95 -1.14 -3.05
N THR A 11 10.58 -0.45 -2.08
CA THR A 11 11.84 -0.89 -1.47
C THR A 11 11.72 -2.24 -0.77
N CYS A 12 10.64 -2.48 -0.02
CA CYS A 12 10.45 -3.76 0.65
C CYS A 12 10.17 -4.92 -0.32
N ALA A 13 9.59 -4.63 -1.49
CA ALA A 13 9.39 -5.64 -2.52
C ALA A 13 10.70 -6.02 -3.24
N GLU A 14 11.68 -5.12 -3.36
CA GLU A 14 12.97 -5.42 -3.99
C GLU A 14 13.70 -6.60 -3.33
N VAL A 15 13.55 -6.76 -2.01
CA VAL A 15 14.14 -7.87 -1.26
C VAL A 15 13.54 -9.21 -1.70
N SER A 16 12.22 -9.28 -1.87
CA SER A 16 11.51 -10.48 -2.35
C SER A 16 11.69 -10.73 -3.84
N LEU A 17 11.98 -9.68 -4.62
CA LEU A 17 12.19 -9.76 -6.07
C LEU A 17 13.51 -10.43 -6.45
N LYS A 18 14.50 -10.48 -5.55
CA LYS A 18 15.79 -11.15 -5.79
C LYS A 18 15.66 -12.67 -5.96
N SER A 19 14.60 -13.28 -5.44
CA SER A 19 14.36 -14.74 -5.56
C SER A 19 13.44 -15.13 -6.72
N LEU A 20 13.01 -14.18 -7.55
CA LEU A 20 12.07 -14.41 -8.65
C LEU A 20 12.77 -14.46 -10.01
N LYS A 21 12.15 -15.17 -10.97
CA LYS A 21 12.58 -15.18 -12.37
C LYS A 21 12.44 -13.79 -13.00
N GLU A 22 13.33 -13.44 -13.93
CA GLU A 22 13.43 -12.14 -14.60
C GLU A 22 12.07 -11.59 -15.09
N SER A 23 11.26 -12.42 -15.74
CA SER A 23 9.96 -12.04 -16.28
C SER A 23 8.92 -11.67 -15.20
N SER A 24 8.90 -12.40 -14.09
CA SER A 24 8.03 -12.09 -12.94
C SER A 24 8.49 -10.83 -12.21
N LYS A 25 9.81 -10.62 -12.16
CA LYS A 25 10.42 -9.46 -11.52
C LYS A 25 10.02 -8.16 -12.21
N THR A 26 10.10 -8.09 -13.54
CA THR A 26 9.72 -6.90 -14.32
C THR A 26 8.25 -6.54 -14.09
N LEU A 27 7.35 -7.53 -14.14
CA LEU A 27 5.91 -7.30 -13.99
C LEU A 27 5.55 -6.82 -12.57
N ILE A 28 6.23 -7.33 -11.54
CA ILE A 28 6.03 -6.90 -10.16
C ILE A 28 6.64 -5.52 -9.91
N GLN A 29 7.84 -5.24 -10.44
CA GLN A 29 8.47 -3.92 -10.32
C GLN A 29 7.63 -2.82 -10.98
N GLU A 30 7.06 -3.08 -12.14
CA GLU A 30 6.18 -2.12 -12.80
C GLU A 30 4.94 -1.83 -11.94
N ARG A 31 4.27 -2.87 -11.43
CA ARG A 31 3.09 -2.73 -10.56
C ARG A 31 3.39 -2.03 -9.23
N LEU A 32 4.55 -2.31 -8.63
CA LEU A 32 4.98 -1.76 -7.34
C LEU A 32 5.80 -0.48 -7.49
N SER A 33 5.93 0.05 -8.71
CA SER A 33 6.60 1.33 -8.92
C SER A 33 5.86 2.42 -8.12
N PRO A 34 6.58 3.37 -7.49
CA PRO A 34 5.96 4.39 -6.68
C PRO A 34 4.92 5.23 -7.45
N ALA A 35 5.16 5.44 -8.76
CA ALA A 35 4.24 6.14 -9.64
C ALA A 35 2.92 5.38 -9.82
N ASN A 36 2.97 4.09 -10.16
CA ASN A 36 1.78 3.26 -10.37
C ASN A 36 1.02 3.04 -9.06
N CYS A 37 1.74 2.87 -7.93
CA CYS A 37 1.13 2.79 -6.61
C CYS A 37 0.34 4.08 -6.28
N ALA A 38 0.94 5.25 -6.49
CA ALA A 38 0.28 6.52 -6.21
C ALA A 38 -0.90 6.78 -7.16
N GLU A 39 -0.76 6.44 -8.44
CA GLU A 39 -1.84 6.57 -9.41
C GLU A 39 -3.03 5.68 -9.08
N LYS A 40 -2.77 4.41 -8.75
CA LYS A 40 -3.82 3.47 -8.32
C LYS A 40 -4.55 3.97 -7.08
N PHE A 41 -3.80 4.51 -6.10
CA PHE A 41 -4.41 5.11 -4.91
C PHE A 41 -5.31 6.30 -5.26
N ARG A 42 -4.88 7.21 -6.15
CA ARG A 42 -5.69 8.37 -6.57
C ARG A 42 -7.01 7.99 -7.25
N LYS A 43 -7.08 6.80 -7.85
CA LYS A 43 -8.30 6.26 -8.48
C LYS A 43 -9.18 5.47 -7.50
N SER A 44 -8.73 5.25 -6.26
CA SER A 44 -9.45 4.44 -5.27
C SER A 44 -10.54 5.22 -4.53
N ASN A 45 -11.54 4.49 -4.02
CA ASN A 45 -12.60 5.05 -3.17
C ASN A 45 -12.06 5.84 -1.97
N ALA A 46 -10.93 5.39 -1.41
CA ALA A 46 -10.29 6.06 -0.27
C ALA A 46 -9.78 7.46 -0.64
N TYR A 47 -9.31 7.67 -1.87
CA TYR A 47 -8.91 8.99 -2.34
C TYR A 47 -10.12 9.85 -2.74
N LEU A 48 -11.12 9.21 -3.38
CA LEU A 48 -12.35 9.86 -3.83
C LEU A 48 -13.34 10.13 -2.68
N LEU A 49 -13.02 9.69 -1.47
CA LEU A 49 -13.87 9.77 -0.28
C LEU A 49 -15.26 9.13 -0.50
N ALA A 50 -15.30 8.04 -1.26
CA ALA A 50 -16.51 7.33 -1.63
C ALA A 50 -16.86 6.21 -0.64
N ASN A 51 -18.15 5.90 -0.53
CA ASN A 51 -18.69 4.70 0.15
C ASN A 51 -18.39 4.55 1.65
N GLU A 52 -17.92 5.62 2.31
CA GLU A 52 -17.67 5.69 3.75
C GLU A 52 -17.60 7.15 4.23
N ASN A 53 -17.67 7.39 5.55
CA ASN A 53 -17.50 8.74 6.11
C ASN A 53 -16.10 9.31 5.80
N PRO A 54 -15.97 10.56 5.28
CA PRO A 54 -14.69 11.17 4.93
C PRO A 54 -13.65 11.21 6.05
N GLU A 55 -14.07 11.43 7.30
CA GLU A 55 -13.15 11.46 8.44
C GLU A 55 -12.64 10.05 8.79
N THR A 56 -13.50 9.04 8.68
CA THR A 56 -13.11 7.63 8.81
C THR A 56 -12.09 7.25 7.74
N ILE A 57 -12.32 7.63 6.48
CA ILE A 57 -11.40 7.36 5.37
C ILE A 57 -10.05 8.04 5.63
N LYS A 58 -10.04 9.33 5.96
CA LYS A 58 -8.80 10.07 6.25
C LYS A 58 -8.03 9.45 7.41
N LYS A 59 -8.71 9.00 8.47
CA LYS A 59 -8.08 8.31 9.60
C LYS A 59 -7.43 7.00 9.16
N ALA A 60 -8.18 6.13 8.47
CA ALA A 60 -7.69 4.84 7.99
C ALA A 60 -6.48 4.99 7.05
N VAL A 61 -6.55 5.93 6.09
CA VAL A 61 -5.43 6.23 5.18
C VAL A 61 -4.18 6.67 5.95
N ARG A 62 -4.32 7.64 6.87
CA ARG A 62 -3.17 8.17 7.62
C ARG A 62 -2.57 7.11 8.54
N GLY A 63 -3.41 6.41 9.30
CA GLY A 63 -2.99 5.38 10.23
C GLY A 63 -2.29 4.22 9.54
N CYS A 64 -2.88 3.69 8.46
CA CYS A 64 -2.25 2.62 7.70
C CYS A 64 -0.92 3.07 7.08
N PHE A 65 -0.87 4.23 6.43
CA PHE A 65 0.35 4.70 5.79
C PHE A 65 1.49 4.94 6.78
N GLN A 66 1.18 5.54 7.93
CA GLN A 66 2.17 5.75 8.98
C GLN A 66 2.69 4.41 9.54
N THR A 67 1.80 3.44 9.75
CA THR A 67 2.19 2.10 10.20
C THR A 67 3.14 1.45 9.22
N VAL A 68 2.78 1.40 7.93
CA VAL A 68 3.63 0.81 6.89
C VAL A 68 4.99 1.49 6.77
N ILE A 69 5.04 2.83 6.83
CA ILE A 69 6.31 3.56 6.73
C ILE A 69 7.26 3.17 7.87
N LYS A 70 6.73 2.98 9.09
CA LYS A 70 7.50 2.66 10.30
C LYS A 70 7.85 1.19 10.43
N GLU A 71 7.07 0.30 9.85
CA GLU A 71 7.26 -1.15 9.99
C GLU A 71 8.44 -1.71 9.20
N SER A 72 8.91 -2.90 9.58
CA SER A 72 9.98 -3.61 8.89
C SER A 72 9.51 -4.23 7.57
N CYS A 73 10.43 -4.43 6.62
CA CYS A 73 10.09 -5.08 5.36
C CYS A 73 9.64 -6.53 5.54
N ASP A 74 10.16 -7.26 6.53
CA ASP A 74 9.73 -8.63 6.82
C ASP A 74 8.24 -8.70 7.18
N LYS A 75 7.76 -7.72 7.98
CA LYS A 75 6.34 -7.62 8.34
C LYS A 75 5.48 -7.20 7.15
N ILE A 76 5.94 -6.22 6.36
CA ILE A 76 5.23 -5.76 5.16
C ILE A 76 5.09 -6.90 4.13
N GLN A 77 6.12 -7.73 3.98
CA GLN A 77 6.10 -8.89 3.09
C GLN A 77 5.15 -9.99 3.55
N LYS A 78 4.93 -10.15 4.86
CA LYS A 78 3.92 -11.08 5.40
C LYS A 78 2.49 -10.61 5.11
N GLY A 79 2.29 -9.30 5.02
CA GLY A 79 1.04 -8.72 4.52
C GLY A 79 0.73 -7.38 5.17
N VAL A 80 0.43 -6.37 4.36
CA VAL A 80 0.09 -5.02 4.85
C VAL A 80 -1.21 -4.99 5.65
N LEU A 81 -2.15 -5.88 5.32
CA LEU A 81 -3.48 -5.92 5.94
C LEU A 81 -3.46 -6.32 7.41
N GLU A 82 -2.43 -7.06 7.83
CA GLU A 82 -2.27 -7.56 9.20
C GLU A 82 -1.45 -6.59 10.09
N LEU A 83 -0.97 -5.48 9.53
CA LEU A 83 -0.12 -4.54 10.26
C LEU A 83 -0.89 -3.63 11.22
N SER A 84 -2.14 -3.31 10.89
CA SER A 84 -3.01 -2.49 11.74
C SER A 84 -4.48 -2.60 11.30
N GLU A 85 -5.39 -2.35 12.24
CA GLU A 85 -6.82 -2.23 11.96
C GLU A 85 -7.11 -1.15 10.91
N ASP A 86 -6.35 -0.05 10.91
CA ASP A 86 -6.47 1.02 9.91
C ASP A 86 -6.15 0.51 8.49
N CYS A 87 -5.20 -0.43 8.34
CA CYS A 87 -4.91 -1.05 7.04
C CYS A 87 -6.01 -2.01 6.59
N SER A 88 -6.56 -2.80 7.52
CA SER A 88 -7.69 -3.68 7.21
C SER A 88 -8.92 -2.86 6.80
N LEU A 89 -9.23 -1.78 7.53
CA LEU A 89 -10.33 -0.87 7.23
C LEU A 89 -10.12 -0.16 5.88
N LEU A 90 -8.90 0.32 5.60
CA LEU A 90 -8.57 0.94 4.32
C LEU A 90 -8.83 -0.02 3.15
N GLN A 91 -8.46 -1.30 3.31
CA GLN A 91 -8.73 -2.32 2.29
C GLN A 91 -10.23 -2.52 2.08
N THR A 92 -11.02 -2.60 3.15
CA THR A 92 -12.49 -2.70 3.05
C THR A 92 -13.08 -1.53 2.28
N ILE A 93 -12.65 -0.29 2.57
CA ILE A 93 -13.09 0.91 1.85
C ILE A 93 -12.75 0.83 0.35
N GLN A 94 -11.54 0.36 0.03
CA GLN A 94 -11.06 0.23 -1.35
C GLN A 94 -11.73 -0.90 -2.14
N SER A 95 -12.35 -1.86 -1.47
CA SER A 95 -12.99 -3.03 -2.08
C SER A 95 -14.51 -2.91 -2.27
N LYS A 96 -15.13 -1.83 -1.79
CA LYS A 96 -16.54 -1.50 -2.04
C LYS A 96 -16.76 -0.98 -3.46
#